data_AF-A0A2H0SGM3-F1
#
_entry.id   AF-A0A2H0SGM3-F1
#
_cell.length_a   1.000
_cell.length_b   1.000
_cell.length_c   1.000
_cell.angle_alpha   90.00
_cell.angle_beta   90.00
_cell.angle_gamma   90.00
#
_symmetry.space_group_name_H-M   'P 1'
#
loop_
_entity.id
_entity.type
_entity.pdbx_description
1 polymer ?
#
loop_
_entity_poly.entity_id
_entity_poly.type
_entity_poly.pdbx_seq_one_letter_code
_entity_poly.pdbx_strand_id
1 'polypeptide(L)'
;MSRGFKNFLIILAIPFIAYLVFLIYYNTLRVDIQFEIKEQYPEGQDEPTTYLWVETTSEYPCYNYRLTHTTETLQNETSITFNRPQRPENICLTAIGPATFREQIPLQDGKNILKFKWGIKKDRYTINVLQDKILLKPSLIDKLIRFTKPKDTIVPLVPKNVLWAKCFKYSNDFDWHCNDFFDEIDKIATPYLIPEGKKIPQMRVYTYNGKNEPLLQIIKKYDVPNYYVRIDTKGKAIICLYTERICDIYPESYARPLETTYVDHYD
;
A
#
# COMPACT_ATOMS: atom_id res chain seq x y z
N MET A 1 -22.49 -14.25 66.64
CA MET A 1 -22.49 -13.95 65.19
C MET A 1 -21.11 -13.39 64.82
N SER A 2 -20.09 -14.22 64.49
CA SER A 2 -18.73 -13.64 64.34
C SER A 2 -17.70 -14.41 63.50
N ARG A 3 -17.81 -15.74 63.30
CA ARG A 3 -16.81 -16.48 62.50
C ARG A 3 -17.34 -17.13 61.20
N GLY A 4 -18.59 -17.57 61.16
CA GLY A 4 -19.17 -18.21 59.96
C GLY A 4 -19.37 -17.27 58.77
N PHE A 5 -19.71 -16.00 59.01
CA PHE A 5 -20.03 -15.04 57.94
C PHE A 5 -18.78 -14.52 57.21
N LYS A 6 -17.63 -14.40 57.91
CA LYS A 6 -16.35 -14.02 57.29
C LYS A 6 -15.82 -15.11 56.35
N ASN A 7 -15.98 -16.39 56.71
CA ASN A 7 -15.55 -17.50 55.86
C ASN A 7 -16.43 -17.64 54.61
N PHE A 8 -17.73 -17.34 54.71
CA PHE A 8 -18.65 -17.40 53.57
C PHE A 8 -18.38 -16.30 52.53
N LEU A 9 -18.01 -15.09 52.96
CA LEU A 9 -17.62 -13.98 52.08
C LEU A 9 -16.31 -14.25 51.31
N ILE A 10 -15.34 -14.95 51.93
CA ILE A 10 -14.07 -15.31 51.28
C ILE A 10 -14.30 -16.38 50.20
N ILE A 11 -15.18 -17.35 50.44
CA ILE A 11 -15.47 -18.44 49.50
C ILE A 11 -16.18 -17.92 48.23
N LEU A 12 -16.99 -16.87 48.33
CA LEU A 12 -17.64 -16.23 47.17
C LEU A 12 -16.72 -15.25 46.42
N ALA A 13 -15.75 -14.65 47.09
CA ALA A 13 -14.81 -13.71 46.46
C ALA A 13 -13.84 -14.42 45.50
N ILE A 14 -13.41 -15.64 45.81
CA ILE A 14 -12.45 -16.41 45.00
C ILE A 14 -12.98 -16.72 43.57
N PRO A 15 -14.19 -17.26 43.36
CA PRO A 15 -14.70 -17.50 42.01
C PRO A 15 -14.99 -16.19 41.26
N PHE A 16 -15.37 -15.11 41.96
CA PHE A 16 -15.57 -13.80 41.33
C PHE A 16 -14.24 -13.17 40.87
N ILE A 17 -13.20 -13.26 41.71
CA ILE A 17 -11.84 -12.83 41.35
C ILE A 17 -11.28 -13.71 40.23
N ALA A 18 -11.47 -15.03 40.29
CA ALA A 18 -11.05 -15.95 39.24
C ALA A 18 -11.78 -15.68 37.92
N TYR A 19 -13.08 -15.37 37.97
CA TYR A 19 -13.89 -14.98 36.81
C TYR A 19 -13.46 -13.62 36.24
N LEU A 20 -13.15 -12.64 37.09
CA LEU A 20 -12.57 -11.35 36.68
C LEU A 20 -11.19 -11.52 36.05
N VAL A 21 -10.31 -12.33 36.65
CA VAL A 21 -8.98 -12.65 36.12
C VAL A 21 -9.12 -13.42 34.81
N PHE A 22 -10.06 -14.35 34.69
CA PHE A 22 -10.36 -15.07 33.47
C PHE A 22 -10.91 -14.16 32.38
N LEU A 23 -11.83 -13.24 32.70
CA LEU A 23 -12.32 -12.20 31.78
C LEU A 23 -11.21 -11.26 31.32
N ILE A 24 -10.31 -10.87 32.22
CA ILE A 24 -9.14 -10.05 31.88
C ILE A 24 -8.18 -10.86 31.00
N TYR A 25 -7.94 -12.14 31.31
CA TYR A 25 -7.07 -13.05 30.57
C TYR A 25 -7.59 -13.34 29.15
N TYR A 26 -8.88 -13.65 29.01
CA TYR A 26 -9.52 -13.89 27.71
C TYR A 26 -9.62 -12.62 26.85
N ASN A 27 -9.76 -11.45 27.47
CA ASN A 27 -9.70 -10.17 26.76
C ASN A 27 -8.25 -9.72 26.45
N THR A 28 -7.26 -10.27 27.17
CA THR A 28 -5.83 -10.12 26.88
C THR A 28 -5.30 -11.28 26.04
N LEU A 29 -6.12 -11.72 25.08
CA LEU A 29 -5.67 -12.48 23.92
C LEU A 29 -4.35 -11.82 23.43
N ARG A 30 -3.26 -12.61 23.44
CA ARG A 30 -1.93 -12.20 22.96
C ARG A 30 -1.97 -12.07 21.44
N VAL A 31 -2.77 -11.12 20.95
CA VAL A 31 -2.73 -10.73 19.55
C VAL A 31 -1.64 -9.68 19.47
N ASP A 32 -0.44 -10.16 19.20
CA ASP A 32 0.58 -9.28 18.65
C ASP A 32 0.25 -9.08 17.17
N ILE A 33 0.43 -7.86 16.70
CA ILE A 33 0.04 -7.41 15.37
C ILE A 33 1.28 -6.95 14.65
N GLN A 34 1.44 -7.39 13.42
CA GLN A 34 2.42 -6.83 12.50
C GLN A 34 1.70 -5.96 11.49
N PHE A 35 2.34 -4.86 11.10
CA PHE A 35 1.80 -4.00 10.06
C PHE A 35 2.89 -3.48 9.13
N GLU A 36 2.47 -3.10 7.93
CA GLU A 36 3.33 -2.54 6.91
C GLU A 36 2.58 -1.40 6.21
N ILE A 37 3.32 -0.36 5.82
CA ILE A 37 2.79 0.71 4.98
C ILE A 37 3.32 0.47 3.58
N LYS A 38 2.45 0.47 2.58
CA LYS A 38 2.81 0.30 1.18
C LYS A 38 2.11 1.33 0.31
N GLU A 39 2.83 1.82 -0.69
CA GLU A 39 2.20 2.44 -1.83
C GLU A 39 1.74 1.36 -2.83
N GLN A 40 0.52 1.53 -3.35
CA GLN A 40 0.04 0.77 -4.49
C GLN A 40 -0.63 1.72 -5.46
N TYR A 41 -0.66 1.35 -6.74
CA TYR A 41 -1.45 2.04 -7.76
C TYR A 41 -2.77 1.27 -7.92
N PRO A 42 -3.88 1.75 -7.33
CA PRO A 42 -5.17 1.13 -7.58
C PRO A 42 -5.50 1.20 -9.06
N GLU A 43 -6.16 0.16 -9.57
CA GLU A 43 -6.79 0.24 -10.89
C GLU A 43 -7.74 1.44 -10.90
N GLY A 44 -7.72 2.22 -11.98
CA GLY A 44 -8.53 3.43 -12.02
C GLY A 44 -7.82 4.71 -11.56
N GLN A 45 -6.67 4.60 -10.88
CA GLN A 45 -6.01 5.72 -10.20
C GLN A 45 -4.55 5.87 -10.61
N ASP A 46 -4.08 7.11 -10.56
CA ASP A 46 -2.83 7.48 -11.19
C ASP A 46 -1.76 7.97 -10.21
N GLU A 47 -2.19 8.35 -9.01
CA GLU A 47 -1.30 8.57 -7.90
C GLU A 47 -1.24 7.28 -7.06
N PRO A 48 -0.05 6.93 -6.55
CA PRO A 48 0.03 5.84 -5.60
C PRO A 48 -0.80 6.20 -4.37
N THR A 49 -1.62 5.24 -3.95
CA THR A 49 -2.35 5.34 -2.70
C THR A 49 -1.60 4.59 -1.62
N THR A 50 -1.47 5.21 -0.46
CA THR A 50 -0.86 4.56 0.70
C THR A 50 -1.88 3.65 1.40
N TYR A 51 -1.47 2.40 1.62
CA TYR A 51 -2.25 1.39 2.32
C TYR A 51 -1.51 0.92 3.57
N LEU A 52 -2.27 0.70 4.63
CA LEU A 52 -1.87 -0.02 5.81
C LEU A 52 -2.28 -1.49 5.65
N TRP A 53 -1.30 -2.36 5.67
CA TRP A 53 -1.48 -3.82 5.67
C TRP A 53 -1.26 -4.31 7.09
N VAL A 54 -2.21 -5.06 7.63
CA VAL A 54 -2.16 -5.52 9.02
C VAL A 54 -2.45 -7.01 9.08
N GLU A 55 -1.65 -7.71 9.88
CA GLU A 55 -1.81 -9.13 10.15
C GLU A 55 -1.58 -9.43 11.63
N THR A 56 -2.28 -10.43 12.15
CA THR A 56 -1.99 -11.01 13.46
C THR A 56 -0.75 -11.90 13.38
N THR A 57 0.07 -11.94 14.43
CA THR A 57 1.15 -12.94 14.52
C THR A 57 0.62 -14.35 14.77
N SER A 58 -0.57 -14.45 15.37
CA SER A 58 -1.26 -15.73 15.58
C SER A 58 -1.93 -16.20 14.30
N GLU A 59 -1.89 -17.50 14.06
CA GLU A 59 -2.61 -18.14 12.98
C GLU A 59 -4.02 -18.56 13.42
N TYR A 60 -4.94 -18.53 12.47
CA TYR A 60 -6.32 -18.94 12.63
C TYR A 60 -6.60 -20.16 11.76
N PRO A 61 -7.58 -21.01 12.14
CA PRO A 61 -7.88 -22.24 11.43
C PRO A 61 -8.27 -22.05 9.95
N CYS A 62 -8.59 -20.82 9.52
CA CYS A 62 -8.91 -20.50 8.14
C CYS A 62 -8.22 -19.19 7.72
N TYR A 63 -7.70 -19.16 6.50
CA TYR A 63 -7.00 -18.02 5.92
C TYR A 63 -7.91 -16.79 5.71
N ASN A 64 -9.23 -17.02 5.60
CA ASN A 64 -10.22 -15.97 5.42
C ASN A 64 -10.74 -15.38 6.75
N TYR A 65 -10.09 -15.65 7.88
CA TYR A 65 -10.34 -14.88 9.11
C TYR A 65 -9.98 -13.41 8.88
N ARG A 66 -10.89 -12.50 9.26
CA ARG A 66 -10.67 -11.06 9.13
C ARG A 66 -10.44 -10.44 10.50
N LEU A 67 -9.41 -9.61 10.57
CA LEU A 67 -9.19 -8.75 11.72
C LEU A 67 -10.12 -7.53 11.57
N THR A 68 -11.24 -7.57 12.29
CA THR A 68 -12.22 -6.49 12.23
C THR A 68 -11.70 -5.25 12.94
N HIS A 69 -12.01 -4.08 12.38
CA HIS A 69 -11.52 -2.81 12.88
C HIS A 69 -12.47 -1.67 12.53
N THR A 70 -12.30 -0.54 13.19
CA THR A 70 -12.81 0.75 12.75
C THR A 70 -11.66 1.71 12.50
N THR A 71 -11.81 2.54 11.48
CA THR A 71 -10.84 3.57 11.11
C THR A 71 -11.45 4.94 11.32
N GLU A 72 -10.73 5.79 12.04
CA GLU A 72 -11.05 7.21 12.18
C GLU A 72 -9.84 8.00 11.71
N THR A 73 -10.04 8.89 10.73
CA THR A 73 -8.98 9.81 10.29
C THR A 73 -9.44 11.24 10.48
N LEU A 74 -8.62 12.01 11.19
CA LEU A 74 -8.80 13.44 11.39
C LEU A 74 -7.47 14.15 11.11
N GLN A 75 -7.45 14.99 10.08
CA GLN A 75 -6.26 15.72 9.65
C GLN A 75 -5.07 14.77 9.35
N ASN A 76 -3.99 14.87 10.11
CA ASN A 76 -2.78 14.05 9.99
C ASN A 76 -2.73 12.89 10.98
N GLU A 77 -3.86 12.55 11.60
CA GLU A 77 -3.96 11.45 12.56
C GLU A 77 -4.96 10.40 12.09
N THR A 78 -4.49 9.17 11.97
CA THR A 78 -5.32 7.98 11.73
C THR A 78 -5.31 7.10 12.97
N SER A 79 -6.49 6.73 13.44
CA SER A 79 -6.70 5.79 14.54
C SER A 79 -7.38 4.52 14.02
N ILE A 80 -6.75 3.38 14.28
CA ILE A 80 -7.29 2.04 14.03
C ILE A 80 -7.67 1.43 15.36
N THR A 81 -8.96 1.12 15.53
CA THR A 81 -9.46 0.40 16.70
C THR A 81 -9.79 -1.02 16.30
N PHE A 82 -9.02 -1.97 16.80
CA PHE A 82 -9.22 -3.37 16.53
C PHE A 82 -10.34 -3.95 17.39
N ASN A 83 -11.13 -4.79 16.76
CA ASN A 83 -12.15 -5.61 17.38
C ASN A 83 -11.70 -7.07 17.35
N ARG A 84 -12.50 -7.96 17.97
CA ARG A 84 -12.19 -9.40 17.95
C ARG A 84 -12.16 -9.92 16.51
N PRO A 85 -11.23 -10.84 16.15
CA PRO A 85 -11.20 -11.43 14.83
C PRO A 85 -12.51 -12.18 14.59
N GLN A 86 -13.10 -11.99 13.42
CA GLN A 86 -14.34 -12.66 13.07
C GLN A 86 -14.03 -13.87 12.19
N ARG A 87 -14.67 -14.99 12.55
CA ARG A 87 -14.71 -16.17 11.68
C ARG A 87 -15.48 -15.78 10.42
N PRO A 88 -15.03 -16.21 9.23
CA PRO A 88 -15.81 -16.06 8.01
C PRO A 88 -17.22 -16.67 8.17
N GLU A 89 -18.23 -16.01 7.62
CA GLU A 89 -19.60 -16.55 7.55
C GLU A 89 -19.70 -17.72 6.55
N ASN A 90 -18.76 -17.80 5.60
CA ASN A 90 -18.69 -18.80 4.53
C ASN A 90 -17.75 -19.98 4.84
N ILE A 91 -17.56 -20.85 3.84
CA ILE A 91 -16.64 -21.97 3.85
C ILE A 91 -15.23 -21.53 4.28
N CYS A 92 -14.67 -22.28 5.23
CA CYS A 92 -13.25 -22.21 5.59
C CYS A 92 -12.45 -22.73 4.40
N LEU A 93 -11.75 -21.84 3.67
CA LEU A 93 -10.76 -22.29 2.70
C LEU A 93 -9.65 -22.99 3.48
N THR A 94 -9.21 -24.16 3.01
CA THR A 94 -8.44 -25.18 3.75
C THR A 94 -7.03 -24.77 4.21
N ALA A 95 -6.67 -23.49 4.10
CA ALA A 95 -5.39 -22.97 4.54
C ALA A 95 -5.51 -22.33 5.93
N ILE A 96 -4.60 -22.68 6.83
CA ILE A 96 -4.36 -21.99 8.10
C ILE A 96 -3.56 -20.71 7.78
N GLY A 97 -3.86 -19.61 8.45
CA GLY A 97 -3.13 -18.36 8.24
C GLY A 97 -3.54 -17.22 9.18
N PRO A 98 -2.83 -16.09 9.14
CA PRO A 98 -3.11 -14.95 10.01
C PRO A 98 -4.44 -14.29 9.65
N ALA A 99 -5.07 -13.65 10.63
CA ALA A 99 -6.19 -12.74 10.34
C ALA A 99 -5.63 -11.43 9.81
N THR A 100 -6.15 -10.96 8.68
CA THR A 100 -5.61 -9.76 8.00
C THR A 100 -6.69 -8.73 7.71
N PHE A 101 -6.24 -7.49 7.47
CA PHE A 101 -6.99 -6.51 6.70
C PHE A 101 -6.02 -5.58 5.96
N ARG A 102 -6.59 -4.83 5.03
CA ARG A 102 -5.94 -3.75 4.31
C ARG A 102 -6.84 -2.53 4.34
N GLU A 103 -6.26 -1.38 4.68
CA GLU A 103 -6.99 -0.12 4.80
C GLU A 103 -6.23 0.99 4.08
N GLN A 104 -6.93 1.86 3.35
CA GLN A 104 -6.34 3.06 2.80
C GLN A 104 -6.13 4.08 3.92
N ILE A 105 -4.91 4.60 4.06
CA ILE A 105 -4.60 5.63 5.06
C ILE A 105 -4.16 6.91 4.36
N PRO A 106 -4.91 8.02 4.48
CA PRO A 106 -4.48 9.27 3.87
C PRO A 106 -3.32 9.84 4.69
N LEU A 107 -2.14 9.90 4.09
CA LEU A 107 -0.96 10.52 4.68
C LEU A 107 -0.67 11.84 3.97
N GLN A 108 -0.29 12.86 4.75
CA GLN A 108 0.14 14.15 4.22
C GLN A 108 1.66 14.25 4.20
N ASP A 109 2.22 15.11 3.35
CA ASP A 109 3.66 15.42 3.39
C ASP A 109 4.06 15.91 4.80
N GLY A 110 5.17 15.41 5.34
CA GLY A 110 5.63 15.70 6.70
C GLY A 110 5.05 14.78 7.77
N LYS A 111 4.74 15.34 8.94
CA LYS A 111 4.46 14.56 10.16
C LYS A 111 2.99 14.15 10.27
N ASN A 112 2.76 12.85 10.32
CA ASN A 112 1.49 12.18 10.58
C ASN A 112 1.58 11.31 11.84
N ILE A 113 0.44 10.88 12.35
CA ILE A 113 0.30 10.03 13.53
C ILE A 113 -0.58 8.84 13.20
N LEU A 114 -0.08 7.64 13.50
CA LEU A 114 -0.86 6.40 13.43
C LEU A 114 -1.05 5.84 14.84
N LYS A 115 -2.31 5.62 15.23
CA LYS A 115 -2.67 5.05 16.52
C LYS A 115 -3.35 3.70 16.33
N PHE A 116 -3.00 2.76 17.17
CA PHE A 116 -3.62 1.45 17.25
C PHE A 116 -4.23 1.27 18.63
N LYS A 117 -5.46 0.76 18.69
CA LYS A 117 -6.19 0.52 19.95
C LYS A 117 -6.72 -0.91 19.97
N TRP A 118 -6.49 -1.62 21.07
CA TRP A 118 -7.09 -2.93 21.36
C TRP A 118 -7.51 -2.97 22.83
N GLY A 119 -8.81 -2.82 23.11
CA GLY A 119 -9.30 -2.67 24.49
C GLY A 119 -8.57 -1.53 25.21
N ILE A 120 -7.81 -1.87 26.26
CA ILE A 120 -7.00 -0.90 27.02
C ILE A 120 -5.61 -0.62 26.42
N LYS A 121 -5.13 -1.48 25.50
CA LYS A 121 -3.80 -1.34 24.88
C LYS A 121 -3.83 -0.27 23.80
N LYS A 122 -2.81 0.57 23.78
CA LYS A 122 -2.66 1.65 22.80
C LYS A 122 -1.22 1.71 22.34
N ASP A 123 -1.03 1.72 21.03
CA ASP A 123 0.24 1.99 20.39
C ASP A 123 0.15 3.23 19.52
N ARG A 124 1.23 4.00 19.48
CA ARG A 124 1.32 5.23 18.69
C ARG A 124 2.61 5.27 17.90
N TYR A 125 2.50 5.63 16.64
CA TYR A 125 3.61 5.83 15.73
C TYR A 125 3.60 7.25 15.19
N THR A 126 4.78 7.86 15.10
CA THR A 126 4.99 9.02 14.26
C THR A 126 5.41 8.54 12.88
N ILE A 127 4.71 8.99 11.87
CA ILE A 127 4.97 8.72 10.45
C ILE A 127 5.48 10.02 9.86
N ASN A 128 6.70 10.04 9.34
CA ASN A 128 7.24 11.20 8.66
C ASN A 128 7.37 10.90 7.16
N VAL A 129 6.48 11.50 6.37
CA VAL A 129 6.48 11.39 4.91
C VAL A 129 7.46 12.41 4.34
N LEU A 130 8.49 11.90 3.67
CA LEU A 130 9.49 12.66 2.93
C LEU A 130 9.25 12.47 1.43
N GLN A 131 10.03 13.18 0.61
CA GLN A 131 9.90 13.11 -0.85
C GLN A 131 10.13 11.70 -1.44
N ASP A 132 10.97 10.88 -0.80
CA ASP A 132 11.45 9.59 -1.30
C ASP A 132 11.13 8.40 -0.39
N LYS A 133 10.59 8.65 0.81
CA LYS A 133 10.36 7.60 1.83
C LYS A 133 9.44 8.03 2.95
N ILE A 134 8.92 7.04 3.67
CA ILE A 134 8.25 7.20 4.96
C ILE A 134 9.18 6.67 6.05
N LEU A 135 9.34 7.47 7.11
CA LEU A 135 10.01 7.04 8.33
C LEU A 135 8.97 6.78 9.44
N LEU A 136 8.94 5.56 9.97
CA LEU A 136 8.07 5.17 11.06
C LEU A 136 8.86 5.09 12.36
N LYS A 137 8.41 5.83 13.38
CA LYS A 137 9.01 5.82 14.71
C LYS A 137 7.96 5.52 15.77
N PRO A 138 8.10 4.46 16.58
CA PRO A 138 7.20 4.22 17.69
C PRO A 138 7.37 5.31 18.75
N SER A 139 6.25 5.79 19.30
CA SER A 139 6.28 6.72 20.42
C SER A 139 6.89 6.05 21.65
N LEU A 140 7.70 6.80 22.40
CA LEU A 140 8.35 6.32 23.61
C LEU A 140 7.45 6.40 24.84
N ILE A 141 6.27 7.02 24.71
CA ILE A 141 5.36 7.31 25.83
C ILE A 141 4.67 6.04 26.35
N ASP A 142 4.40 5.06 25.47
CA ASP A 142 3.59 3.86 25.79
C ASP A 142 4.41 2.55 25.80
N LYS A 143 5.68 2.60 26.24
CA LYS A 143 6.63 1.46 26.11
C LYS A 143 6.23 0.17 26.83
N LEU A 144 5.39 0.23 27.86
CA LEU A 144 5.21 -0.90 28.77
C LEU A 144 4.29 -2.00 28.24
N ILE A 145 3.47 -1.75 27.21
CA ILE A 145 2.54 -2.75 26.65
C ILE A 145 2.34 -2.54 25.14
N ARG A 146 3.41 -2.61 24.35
CA ARG A 146 3.27 -2.63 22.88
C ARG A 146 2.67 -3.94 22.42
N PHE A 147 1.75 -3.87 21.47
CA PHE A 147 1.09 -5.03 20.87
C PHE A 147 1.14 -4.99 19.34
N THR A 148 1.67 -3.91 18.77
CA THR A 148 1.89 -3.75 17.34
C THR A 148 3.38 -3.61 17.06
N LYS A 149 3.81 -4.06 15.88
CA LYS A 149 5.18 -3.88 15.39
C LYS A 149 5.17 -3.63 13.88
N PRO A 150 5.84 -2.58 13.38
CA PRO A 150 6.01 -2.41 11.96
C PRO A 150 6.96 -3.48 11.41
N LYS A 151 6.67 -4.02 10.21
CA LYS A 151 7.59 -4.87 9.46
C LYS A 151 8.83 -4.08 9.05
N ASP A 152 8.61 -2.85 8.57
CA ASP A 152 9.67 -1.92 8.16
C ASP A 152 9.50 -0.56 8.83
N THR A 153 10.63 0.04 9.21
CA THR A 153 10.64 1.40 9.81
C THR A 153 11.03 2.49 8.80
N ILE A 154 11.51 2.08 7.64
CA ILE A 154 11.83 2.92 6.49
C ILE A 154 11.14 2.29 5.29
N VAL A 155 10.14 2.98 4.75
CA VAL A 155 9.39 2.52 3.58
C VAL A 155 9.78 3.41 2.41
N PRO A 156 10.42 2.90 1.35
CA PRO A 156 10.68 3.70 0.16
C PRO A 156 9.36 4.12 -0.48
N LEU A 157 9.27 5.37 -0.91
CA LEU A 157 8.16 5.88 -1.72
C LEU A 157 8.60 6.01 -3.17
N VAL A 158 7.64 5.92 -4.09
CA VAL A 158 7.91 6.28 -5.48
C VAL A 158 8.10 7.80 -5.55
N PRO A 159 9.23 8.30 -6.07
CA PRO A 159 9.44 9.73 -6.19
C PRO A 159 8.35 10.40 -7.03
N LYS A 160 8.09 11.68 -6.75
CA LYS A 160 7.33 12.53 -7.67
C LYS A 160 8.10 12.61 -9.02
N ASN A 161 7.38 12.73 -10.14
CA ASN A 161 7.92 12.78 -11.51
C ASN A 161 8.66 11.52 -11.97
N VAL A 162 8.05 10.35 -11.73
CA VAL A 162 8.55 9.10 -12.26
C VAL A 162 7.92 8.82 -13.63
N LEU A 163 8.77 8.62 -14.63
CA LEU A 163 8.39 8.19 -15.95
C LEU A 163 8.39 6.66 -16.04
N TRP A 164 7.23 6.07 -16.29
CA TRP A 164 7.08 4.64 -16.53
C TRP A 164 7.08 4.40 -18.02
N ALA A 165 8.07 3.68 -18.53
CA ALA A 165 8.22 3.40 -19.95
C ALA A 165 8.01 1.91 -20.22
N LYS A 166 7.00 1.58 -21.04
CA LYS A 166 6.70 0.21 -21.45
C LYS A 166 6.61 0.11 -22.96
N CYS A 167 7.26 -0.92 -23.53
CA CYS A 167 7.09 -1.29 -24.94
C CYS A 167 6.32 -2.60 -25.01
N PHE A 168 5.13 -2.60 -25.62
CA PHE A 168 4.34 -3.81 -25.83
C PHE A 168 4.82 -4.55 -27.08
N LYS A 169 4.88 -5.89 -27.02
CA LYS A 169 5.41 -6.76 -28.08
C LYS A 169 4.71 -8.12 -28.11
N TYR A 170 4.38 -8.63 -29.31
CA TYR A 170 3.83 -9.99 -29.49
C TYR A 170 4.85 -11.06 -29.96
N SER A 171 5.96 -10.69 -30.63
CA SER A 171 6.96 -11.65 -31.13
C SER A 171 8.27 -11.69 -30.33
N ASN A 172 9.14 -12.68 -30.53
CA ASN A 172 10.42 -12.81 -29.83
C ASN A 172 11.59 -12.05 -30.50
N ASP A 173 11.41 -11.45 -31.67
CA ASP A 173 12.48 -10.77 -32.41
C ASP A 173 12.75 -9.37 -31.86
N PHE A 174 13.95 -9.15 -31.34
CA PHE A 174 14.38 -7.90 -30.70
C PHE A 174 14.21 -6.72 -31.67
N ASP A 175 13.19 -5.89 -31.45
CA ASP A 175 12.88 -4.77 -32.33
C ASP A 175 13.74 -3.57 -31.92
N TRP A 176 14.60 -3.15 -32.84
CA TRP A 176 15.48 -1.98 -32.72
C TRP A 176 14.69 -0.75 -32.28
N HIS A 177 13.41 -0.64 -32.66
CA HIS A 177 12.54 0.49 -32.34
C HIS A 177 12.34 0.70 -30.82
N CYS A 178 12.11 -0.37 -30.05
CA CYS A 178 11.96 -0.24 -28.60
C CYS A 178 13.28 0.12 -27.91
N ASN A 179 14.40 -0.45 -28.36
CA ASN A 179 15.70 -0.18 -27.75
C ASN A 179 16.13 1.25 -28.04
N ASP A 180 16.01 1.69 -29.29
CA ASP A 180 16.33 3.06 -29.68
C ASP A 180 15.48 4.06 -28.90
N PHE A 181 14.18 3.78 -28.68
CA PHE A 181 13.35 4.61 -27.84
C PHE A 181 13.87 4.68 -26.40
N PHE A 182 14.15 3.53 -25.77
CA PHE A 182 14.65 3.53 -24.40
C PHE A 182 16.03 4.19 -24.30
N ASP A 183 16.91 4.02 -25.29
CA ASP A 183 18.23 4.64 -25.35
C ASP A 183 18.13 6.17 -25.45
N GLU A 184 17.12 6.70 -26.14
CA GLU A 184 16.84 8.14 -26.15
C GLU A 184 16.26 8.63 -24.81
N ILE A 185 15.37 7.85 -24.18
CA ILE A 185 14.85 8.18 -22.83
C ILE A 185 15.99 8.17 -21.80
N ASP A 186 16.92 7.22 -21.87
CA ASP A 186 18.10 7.10 -21.01
C ASP A 186 19.02 8.35 -21.10
N LYS A 187 18.96 9.14 -22.18
CA LYS A 187 19.72 10.39 -22.33
C LYS A 187 19.08 11.57 -21.60
N ILE A 188 17.77 11.54 -21.38
CA ILE A 188 17.01 12.68 -20.84
C ILE A 188 16.41 12.41 -19.45
N ALA A 189 16.42 11.16 -19.00
CA ALA A 189 15.87 10.71 -17.73
C ALA A 189 16.85 9.74 -17.04
N THR A 190 16.78 9.67 -15.70
CA THR A 190 17.69 8.79 -14.95
C THR A 190 16.96 7.50 -14.57
N PRO A 191 17.50 6.30 -14.86
CA PRO A 191 16.88 5.05 -14.46
C PRO A 191 16.59 5.02 -12.95
N TYR A 192 15.37 4.63 -12.58
CA TYR A 192 14.91 4.46 -11.22
C TYR A 192 14.64 2.98 -10.95
N LEU A 193 15.34 2.42 -9.96
CA LEU A 193 15.14 1.04 -9.54
C LEU A 193 14.02 1.01 -8.51
N ILE A 194 12.87 0.42 -8.86
CA ILE A 194 11.82 0.15 -7.89
C ILE A 194 12.30 -1.00 -6.99
N PRO A 195 12.27 -0.84 -5.65
CA PRO A 195 12.80 -1.83 -4.72
C PRO A 195 12.02 -3.17 -4.64
N GLU A 196 11.07 -3.47 -5.54
CA GLU A 196 10.36 -4.76 -5.52
C GLU A 196 11.05 -5.85 -6.36
N GLY A 197 11.23 -6.99 -5.69
CA GLY A 197 11.96 -8.14 -6.19
C GLY A 197 11.38 -8.75 -7.47
N LYS A 198 12.26 -8.84 -8.47
CA LYS A 198 12.32 -9.90 -9.48
C LYS A 198 11.07 -10.05 -10.37
N LYS A 199 10.89 -9.11 -11.29
CA LYS A 199 10.52 -9.34 -12.71
C LYS A 199 10.74 -8.05 -13.51
N ILE A 200 11.80 -7.99 -14.32
CA ILE A 200 11.91 -7.01 -15.42
C ILE A 200 12.27 -7.79 -16.67
N PRO A 201 11.40 -7.77 -17.70
CA PRO A 201 11.93 -7.42 -19.02
C PRO A 201 11.12 -6.34 -19.77
N GLN A 202 9.97 -5.87 -19.27
CA GLN A 202 9.04 -5.08 -20.11
C GLN A 202 8.72 -3.67 -19.62
N MET A 203 9.11 -3.27 -18.40
CA MET A 203 8.88 -1.91 -17.90
C MET A 203 10.20 -1.32 -17.39
N ARG A 204 10.61 -0.18 -17.95
CA ARG A 204 11.69 0.66 -17.42
C ARG A 204 11.09 1.84 -16.69
N VAL A 205 11.70 2.25 -15.60
CA VAL A 205 11.20 3.32 -14.73
C VAL A 205 12.30 4.35 -14.61
N TYR A 206 11.95 5.62 -14.66
CA TYR A 206 12.89 6.74 -14.72
C TYR A 206 12.47 7.85 -13.78
N THR A 207 13.42 8.53 -13.15
CA THR A 207 13.16 9.87 -12.60
C THR A 207 13.32 10.91 -13.70
N TYR A 208 12.35 11.82 -13.78
CA TYR A 208 12.26 12.81 -14.83
C TYR A 208 12.41 14.23 -14.25
N ASN A 209 13.24 15.05 -14.90
CA ASN A 209 13.59 16.39 -14.43
C ASN A 209 12.53 17.47 -14.77
N GLY A 210 11.43 17.08 -15.40
CA GLY A 210 10.29 17.97 -15.71
C GLY A 210 10.45 18.84 -16.97
N LYS A 211 11.53 18.68 -17.76
CA LYS A 211 11.69 19.42 -19.03
C LYS A 211 10.93 18.73 -20.16
N ASN A 212 9.62 18.97 -20.27
CA ASN A 212 8.72 18.27 -21.22
C ASN A 212 9.19 18.26 -22.69
N GLU A 213 9.88 19.31 -23.15
CA GLU A 213 10.25 19.47 -24.57
C GLU A 213 11.11 18.31 -25.14
N PRO A 214 12.25 17.91 -24.53
CA PRO A 214 13.00 16.71 -24.93
C PRO A 214 12.16 15.42 -25.01
N LEU A 215 11.29 15.18 -24.03
CA LEU A 215 10.44 14.00 -24.02
C LEU A 215 9.41 14.05 -25.15
N LEU A 216 8.80 15.20 -25.39
CA LEU A 216 7.87 15.41 -26.51
C LEU A 216 8.55 15.20 -27.87
N GLN A 217 9.82 15.58 -28.02
CA GLN A 217 10.59 15.33 -29.24
C GLN A 217 10.86 13.83 -29.45
N ILE A 218 11.19 13.10 -28.38
CA ILE A 218 11.34 11.65 -28.45
C ILE A 218 10.01 10.99 -28.82
N ILE A 219 8.90 11.33 -28.15
CA ILE A 219 7.57 10.81 -28.49
C ILE A 219 7.30 10.98 -29.98
N LYS A 220 7.39 12.22 -30.50
CA LYS A 220 7.12 12.54 -31.90
C LYS A 220 8.01 11.76 -32.88
N LYS A 221 9.25 11.48 -32.48
CA LYS A 221 10.20 10.72 -33.30
C LYS A 221 9.81 9.24 -33.42
N TYR A 222 9.24 8.65 -32.37
CA TYR A 222 8.91 7.22 -32.29
C TYR A 222 7.41 6.91 -32.47
N ASP A 223 6.57 7.95 -32.57
CA ASP A 223 5.18 7.92 -33.01
C ASP A 223 5.15 7.87 -34.55
N VAL A 224 5.18 6.66 -35.11
CA VAL A 224 5.38 6.38 -36.53
C VAL A 224 4.33 5.37 -37.03
N PRO A 225 4.09 5.22 -38.34
CA PRO A 225 3.12 4.24 -38.82
C PRO A 225 3.35 2.85 -38.21
N ASN A 226 2.31 2.28 -37.60
CA ASN A 226 2.30 1.03 -36.82
C ASN A 226 2.76 1.11 -35.34
N TYR A 227 3.22 2.25 -34.85
CA TYR A 227 3.58 2.45 -33.44
C TYR A 227 3.07 3.80 -32.96
N TYR A 228 2.42 3.85 -31.81
CA TYR A 228 2.10 5.11 -31.16
C TYR A 228 2.68 5.18 -29.76
N VAL A 229 3.09 6.38 -29.36
CA VAL A 229 3.65 6.65 -28.04
C VAL A 229 2.63 7.48 -27.26
N ARG A 230 1.98 6.88 -26.28
CA ARG A 230 1.05 7.57 -25.38
C ARG A 230 1.79 8.00 -24.13
N ILE A 231 1.84 9.31 -23.89
CA ILE A 231 2.20 9.82 -22.57
C ILE A 231 0.92 10.20 -21.85
N ASP A 232 0.63 9.51 -20.76
CA ASP A 232 -0.46 9.94 -19.89
C ASP A 232 -0.06 11.20 -19.13
N THR A 233 -1.07 11.93 -18.65
CA THR A 233 -0.90 13.19 -17.91
C THR A 233 -0.14 13.01 -16.58
N LYS A 234 0.26 11.77 -16.26
CA LYS A 234 0.83 11.32 -15.00
C LYS A 234 2.24 10.74 -15.21
N GLY A 235 2.84 10.98 -16.37
CA GLY A 235 4.22 10.67 -16.69
C GLY A 235 4.45 9.23 -17.15
N LYS A 236 3.43 8.42 -17.44
CA LYS A 236 3.66 7.10 -18.05
C LYS A 236 3.77 7.25 -19.56
N ALA A 237 4.93 6.89 -20.14
CA ALA A 237 5.11 6.76 -21.58
C ALA A 237 4.93 5.31 -22.00
N ILE A 238 3.96 5.05 -22.85
CA ILE A 238 3.65 3.71 -23.33
C ILE A 238 3.84 3.71 -24.84
N ILE A 239 4.69 2.83 -25.34
CA ILE A 239 4.78 2.53 -26.77
C ILE A 239 3.90 1.33 -27.07
N CYS A 240 3.00 1.53 -28.03
CA CYS A 240 2.01 0.55 -28.47
C CYS A 240 2.15 0.30 -29.97
N LEU A 241 1.97 -0.96 -30.37
CA LEU A 241 1.82 -1.35 -31.77
C LEU A 241 0.37 -1.11 -32.23
N TYR A 242 0.19 -0.41 -33.36
CA TYR A 242 -1.13 0.00 -33.90
C TYR A 242 -2.02 -1.19 -34.29
N THR A 243 -1.42 -2.33 -34.63
CA THR A 243 -2.13 -3.56 -35.01
C THR A 243 -2.68 -4.33 -33.81
N GLU A 244 -2.33 -3.94 -32.58
CA GLU A 244 -2.68 -4.65 -31.36
C GLU A 244 -3.65 -3.82 -30.51
N ARG A 245 -4.91 -4.25 -30.44
CA ARG A 245 -5.91 -3.74 -29.48
C ARG A 245 -5.51 -3.97 -28.00
N ILE A 246 -4.36 -4.56 -27.72
CA ILE A 246 -3.89 -4.87 -26.35
C ILE A 246 -3.69 -3.60 -25.53
N CYS A 247 -3.32 -2.49 -26.18
CA CYS A 247 -3.29 -1.19 -25.51
C CYS A 247 -4.68 -0.55 -25.31
N ASP A 248 -5.69 -1.00 -26.06
CA ASP A 248 -7.10 -0.58 -25.91
C ASP A 248 -7.88 -1.45 -24.89
N ILE A 249 -7.33 -2.59 -24.48
CA ILE A 249 -7.99 -3.55 -23.56
C ILE A 249 -7.83 -3.13 -22.07
N TYR A 250 -7.11 -2.05 -21.78
CA TYR A 250 -7.19 -1.32 -20.50
C TYR A 250 -7.75 0.11 -20.71
N PRO A 251 -9.02 0.28 -21.15
CA PRO A 251 -9.59 1.59 -21.46
C PRO A 251 -10.07 2.37 -20.23
N GLU A 252 -9.85 1.89 -19.01
CA GLU A 252 -10.37 2.52 -17.80
C GLU A 252 -9.20 2.97 -16.91
N SER A 253 -8.69 4.20 -17.08
CA SER A 253 -9.10 5.26 -16.17
C SER A 253 -8.84 6.66 -16.74
N TYR A 254 -9.88 7.48 -16.62
CA TYR A 254 -9.98 8.87 -17.00
C TYR A 254 -8.81 9.75 -16.52
N ALA A 255 -8.15 10.41 -17.46
CA ALA A 255 -7.50 11.69 -17.20
C ALA A 255 -8.33 12.79 -17.86
N ARG A 256 -8.61 13.86 -17.12
CA ARG A 256 -8.91 15.16 -17.73
C ARG A 256 -7.80 15.51 -18.71
N PRO A 257 -8.09 16.24 -19.80
CA PRO A 257 -7.11 16.53 -20.83
C PRO A 257 -5.86 17.13 -20.18
N LEU A 258 -4.68 16.58 -20.49
CA LEU A 258 -3.52 17.44 -20.61
C LEU A 258 -3.99 18.62 -21.47
N GLU A 259 -3.66 19.86 -21.10
CA GLU A 259 -3.54 20.93 -22.09
C GLU A 259 -2.35 20.62 -23.02
N THR A 260 -2.38 19.45 -23.65
CA THR A 260 -1.67 19.16 -24.88
C THR A 260 -2.80 19.14 -25.90
N THR A 261 -2.92 20.23 -26.65
CA THR A 261 -3.65 20.23 -27.92
C THR A 261 -3.27 18.96 -28.67
N TYR A 262 -4.21 18.01 -28.75
CA TYR A 262 -4.18 16.95 -29.73
C TYR A 262 -3.91 17.61 -31.09
N VAL A 263 -2.79 17.29 -31.72
CA VAL A 263 -2.61 17.56 -33.14
C VAL A 263 -3.23 16.36 -33.83
N ASP A 264 -4.55 16.40 -34.03
CA ASP A 264 -5.20 15.47 -34.94
C ASP A 264 -4.65 15.75 -36.35
N HIS A 265 -3.92 14.77 -36.90
CA HIS A 265 -3.67 14.71 -38.34
C HIS A 265 -4.84 13.98 -38.99
N TYR A 266 -5.92 14.72 -39.23
CA TYR A 266 -6.81 14.47 -40.36
C TYR A 266 -6.76 15.68 -41.28
N ASP A 267 -5.88 15.60 -42.27
CA ASP A 267 -6.05 16.18 -43.61
C ASP A 267 -5.86 15.04 -44.63
#